data_AF-A0A1W0WCC2-F1
#
_entry.id   AF-A0A1W0WCC2-F1
#
_cell.length_a   1.000
_cell.length_b   1.000
_cell.length_c   1.000
_cell.angle_alpha   90.00
_cell.angle_beta   90.00
_cell.angle_gamma   90.00
#
_symmetry.space_group_name_H-M   'P 1'
#
loop_
_entity.id
_entity.type
_entity.pdbx_description
1 polymer ?
#
loop_
_entity_poly.entity_id
_entity_poly.type
_entity_poly.pdbx_seq_one_letter_code
_entity_poly.pdbx_strand_id
1 'polypeptide(L)'
;MWFFYLFFVTITAAIVRSLPGRETRNIVIVVALPYRVGSPTDVVLTGPAFDLAVEAVNNRRRGSGLQVTIDYLYRGSDRTDCDEISYTTTGRMAEYNFRETSNGSTCYALVTSTSGSILGYGSAVLDVLVFYRWFHASVLVENTFATFYKVTGQTLQQLARTVAGFSVQLYPIENNANTTSLNMAADLEMTNGEFVFINVQPLQQNFYGTASQFTYRQNDRNLNAFRSLLYITYHPAGKEHSSLNTAIAKRTQEAYNVTYSPGHQPLDNFYVQTCYDLVELLVDAEENNSASTRVGPQGCGGLDLVKGMRNRSFHFTSGEAFVDSRGSRDLKLDIFGFNSSTGELQVIGMYNSKDHLTWLADCWVDWPTVDSRPPLDVPLCGFSGADGACAVRSRALRTTISVVVAIVLFILLFGFVCVARWYERFSKKPTLNWWSLDVQALRFHPLTMSRSSFATVLKQELDVINPTCDHETIRVAPDGTFTYRFTNADEARTCIAGGAFVLP
;
A
#
# COMPACT_ATOMS: atom_id res chain seq x y z
N MET A 1 -14.85 37.67 20.98
CA MET A 1 -14.40 37.55 19.58
C MET A 1 -13.59 36.26 19.52
N TRP A 2 -14.16 35.20 18.92
CA TRP A 2 -13.58 33.85 18.96
C TRP A 2 -12.37 33.78 18.02
N PHE A 3 -11.16 33.72 18.57
CA PHE A 3 -9.95 33.40 17.84
C PHE A 3 -9.90 31.89 17.62
N PHE A 4 -10.09 31.43 16.39
CA PHE A 4 -9.73 30.06 16.02
C PHE A 4 -8.26 30.06 15.60
N TYR A 5 -7.39 29.60 16.49
CA TYR A 5 -6.03 29.19 16.14
C TYR A 5 -6.12 27.84 15.41
N LEU A 6 -5.98 27.87 14.09
CA LEU A 6 -5.65 26.69 13.30
C LEU A 6 -4.18 26.84 12.91
N PHE A 7 -3.33 26.04 13.56
CA PHE A 7 -1.91 25.90 13.25
C PHE A 7 -1.78 25.36 11.82
N PHE A 8 -1.62 26.25 10.86
CA PHE A 8 -1.21 25.89 9.52
C PHE A 8 -0.06 26.74 9.06
N VAL A 9 0.79 26.07 8.31
CA VAL A 9 2.17 26.39 8.19
C VAL A 9 2.20 27.06 6.76
N THR A 10 2.44 28.42 6.61
CA THR A 10 2.90 29.33 5.48
C THR A 10 3.52 30.70 5.92
N ILE A 11 4.40 31.34 5.09
CA ILE A 11 4.57 32.81 5.17
C ILE A 11 3.21 33.41 4.84
N THR A 12 2.47 33.73 5.89
CA THR A 12 1.08 34.15 5.77
C THR A 12 1.06 35.64 5.98
N ALA A 13 0.63 36.39 4.96
CA ALA A 13 0.28 37.80 5.11
C ALA A 13 -1.18 37.88 5.59
N ALA A 14 -1.39 38.21 6.86
CA ALA A 14 -2.72 38.43 7.42
C ALA A 14 -2.92 39.93 7.67
N ILE A 15 -3.96 40.53 7.07
CA ILE A 15 -4.32 41.92 7.38
C ILE A 15 -5.15 41.96 8.65
N VAL A 16 -4.64 42.65 9.66
CA VAL A 16 -5.20 42.59 11.02
C VAL A 16 -6.30 43.63 11.23
N ARG A 17 -6.37 44.72 10.46
CA ARG A 17 -7.39 45.76 10.68
C ARG A 17 -7.61 46.70 9.50
N SER A 18 -8.87 47.07 9.29
CA SER A 18 -9.31 48.17 8.43
C SER A 18 -10.34 49.02 9.15
N LEU A 19 -10.13 50.33 9.29
CA LEU A 19 -11.22 51.24 9.65
C LEU A 19 -11.90 51.69 8.34
N PRO A 20 -13.19 51.40 8.12
CA PRO A 20 -13.87 51.81 6.90
C PRO A 20 -13.98 53.35 6.87
N GLY A 21 -13.55 53.99 5.77
CA GLY A 21 -13.82 55.42 5.58
C GLY A 21 -12.70 56.31 5.01
N ARG A 22 -11.44 55.86 4.90
CA ARG A 22 -10.31 56.74 4.51
C ARG A 22 -9.31 56.07 3.58
N GLU A 23 -8.88 56.81 2.55
CA GLU A 23 -7.81 56.42 1.62
C GLU A 23 -6.56 55.96 2.37
N THR A 24 -6.05 54.80 1.99
CA THR A 24 -4.81 54.23 2.49
C THR A 24 -3.63 55.12 2.14
N ARG A 25 -2.90 55.58 3.15
CA ARG A 25 -1.66 56.35 2.95
C ARG A 25 -0.42 55.58 3.37
N ASN A 26 -0.56 54.60 4.27
CA ASN A 26 0.55 53.84 4.79
C ASN A 26 0.24 52.34 4.79
N ILE A 27 1.18 51.51 4.34
CA ILE A 27 1.17 50.06 4.51
C ILE A 27 2.34 49.69 5.42
N VAL A 28 2.06 49.07 6.56
CA VAL A 28 3.05 48.58 7.51
C VAL A 28 3.07 47.06 7.44
N ILE A 29 4.21 46.52 7.06
CA ILE A 29 4.45 45.08 7.01
C ILE A 29 5.11 44.67 8.32
N VAL A 30 4.38 43.95 9.16
CA VAL A 30 4.85 43.48 10.47
C VAL A 30 5.44 42.08 10.29
N VAL A 31 6.74 41.92 10.48
CA VAL A 31 7.46 40.67 10.22
C VAL A 31 7.74 39.91 11.52
N ALA A 32 7.13 38.73 11.62
CA ALA A 32 7.24 37.74 12.68
C ALA A 32 7.91 36.47 12.14
N LEU A 33 9.16 36.62 11.70
CA LEU A 33 10.03 35.55 11.22
C LEU A 33 11.14 35.28 12.26
N PRO A 34 11.70 34.05 12.31
CA PRO A 34 12.74 33.72 13.27
C PRO A 34 14.04 34.50 12.97
N TYR A 35 14.84 34.75 14.00
CA TYR A 35 16.08 35.53 13.90
C TYR A 35 17.27 34.74 14.47
N ARG A 36 18.32 34.54 13.67
CA ARG A 36 19.56 33.82 14.04
C ARG A 36 19.35 32.38 14.51
N VAL A 37 18.42 31.67 13.88
CA VAL A 37 18.20 30.23 14.11
C VAL A 37 18.83 29.35 13.04
N GLY A 38 19.30 29.93 11.92
CA GLY A 38 19.90 29.16 10.82
C GLY A 38 18.87 28.43 9.95
N SER A 39 17.59 28.82 10.03
CA SER A 39 16.51 28.33 9.16
C SER A 39 16.55 29.04 7.80
N PRO A 40 16.08 28.41 6.71
CA PRO A 40 15.86 29.10 5.44
C PRO A 40 14.92 30.32 5.50
N THR A 41 14.07 30.40 6.53
CA THR A 41 13.14 31.52 6.80
C THR A 41 13.71 32.62 7.69
N ASP A 42 14.97 32.50 8.10
CA ASP A 42 15.61 33.42 9.04
C ASP A 42 15.61 34.86 8.48
N VAL A 43 15.31 35.84 9.34
CA VAL A 43 15.35 37.27 8.99
C VAL A 43 16.75 37.69 8.50
N VAL A 44 17.81 37.04 8.98
CA VAL A 44 19.16 37.28 8.48
C VAL A 44 19.25 37.08 6.95
N LEU A 45 18.51 36.12 6.40
CA LEU A 45 18.47 35.84 4.96
C LEU A 45 17.34 36.62 4.25
N THR A 46 16.17 36.71 4.89
CA THR A 46 14.94 37.22 4.26
C THR A 46 14.69 38.72 4.46
N GLY A 47 15.18 39.31 5.55
CA GLY A 47 15.06 40.74 5.85
C GLY A 47 15.66 41.65 4.77
N PRO A 48 16.89 41.39 4.28
CA PRO A 48 17.48 42.16 3.18
C PRO A 48 16.59 42.24 1.93
N ALA A 49 15.83 41.18 1.64
CA ALA A 49 14.89 41.16 0.52
C ALA A 49 13.68 42.07 0.78
N PHE A 50 13.13 42.05 1.99
CA PHE A 50 12.06 42.99 2.35
C PHE A 50 12.52 44.45 2.28
N ASP A 51 13.66 44.78 2.88
CA ASP A 51 14.16 46.15 2.94
C ASP A 51 14.36 46.72 1.52
N LEU A 52 14.98 45.93 0.64
CA LEU A 52 15.19 46.31 -0.76
C LEU A 52 13.88 46.43 -1.54
N ALA A 53 12.91 45.54 -1.30
CA ALA A 53 11.60 45.62 -1.94
C ALA A 53 10.83 46.88 -1.50
N VAL A 54 10.85 47.22 -0.21
CA VAL A 54 10.25 48.44 0.33
C VAL A 54 10.90 49.69 -0.27
N GLU A 55 12.24 49.73 -0.35
CA GLU A 55 12.97 50.81 -1.02
C GLU A 55 12.57 50.94 -2.50
N ALA A 56 12.51 49.82 -3.22
CA ALA A 56 12.16 49.78 -4.64
C ALA A 56 10.73 50.28 -4.89
N VAL A 57 9.76 49.76 -4.12
CA VAL A 57 8.35 50.17 -4.18
C VAL A 57 8.20 51.65 -3.86
N ASN A 58 8.76 52.12 -2.75
CA ASN A 58 8.64 53.53 -2.35
C ASN A 58 9.29 54.47 -3.39
N ASN A 59 10.40 54.06 -4.01
CA ASN A 59 11.05 54.81 -5.08
C ASN A 59 10.18 54.85 -6.34
N ARG A 60 9.60 53.72 -6.75
CA ARG A 60 8.68 53.64 -7.91
C ARG A 60 7.41 54.47 -7.69
N ARG A 61 6.99 54.63 -6.43
CA ARG A 61 5.74 55.27 -6.02
C ARG A 61 5.91 56.68 -5.48
N ARG A 62 7.08 57.30 -5.64
CA ARG A 62 7.31 58.70 -5.22
C ARG A 62 6.23 59.62 -5.82
N GLY A 63 5.45 60.26 -4.94
CA GLY A 63 4.37 61.18 -5.32
C GLY A 63 2.95 60.60 -5.30
N SER A 64 2.78 59.29 -5.10
CA SER A 64 1.46 58.64 -4.99
C SER A 64 0.74 58.90 -3.65
N GLY A 65 1.48 59.32 -2.62
CA GLY A 65 0.97 59.47 -1.25
C GLY A 65 0.87 58.16 -0.46
N LEU A 66 1.22 57.01 -1.07
CA LEU A 66 1.35 55.71 -0.42
C LEU A 66 2.79 55.47 0.04
N GLN A 67 2.97 55.18 1.32
CA GLN A 67 4.25 54.83 1.92
C GLN A 67 4.21 53.40 2.48
N VAL A 68 5.18 52.57 2.10
CA VAL A 68 5.35 51.23 2.67
C VAL A 68 6.48 51.25 3.70
N THR A 69 6.24 50.66 4.86
CA THR A 69 7.26 50.47 5.91
C THR A 69 7.25 49.04 6.41
N ILE A 70 8.37 48.63 7.01
CA ILE A 70 8.53 47.30 7.60
C ILE A 70 8.87 47.42 9.08
N ASP A 71 8.19 46.64 9.90
CA ASP A 71 8.41 46.52 11.34
C ASP A 71 8.76 45.08 11.68
N TYR A 72 9.99 44.86 12.15
CA TYR A 72 10.43 43.54 12.55
C TYR A 72 10.15 43.27 14.04
N LEU A 73 9.49 42.16 14.36
CA LEU A 73 9.13 41.79 15.73
C LEU A 73 10.24 41.00 16.47
N TYR A 74 11.52 41.23 16.15
CA TYR A 74 12.67 40.67 16.85
C TYR A 74 13.53 41.77 17.51
N ARG A 75 14.36 41.42 18.51
CA ARG A 75 15.43 42.28 19.05
C ARG A 75 16.77 41.62 18.79
N GLY A 76 17.81 42.44 18.53
CA GLY A 76 19.16 41.94 18.32
C GLY A 76 19.77 41.19 19.51
N SER A 77 19.23 41.38 20.72
CA SER A 77 19.60 40.67 21.95
C SER A 77 18.89 39.32 22.13
N ASP A 78 17.88 39.02 21.31
CA ASP A 78 17.17 37.75 21.37
C ASP A 78 18.13 36.66 20.91
N ARG A 79 18.77 35.98 21.86
CA ARG A 79 19.31 34.64 21.64
C ARG A 79 18.12 33.73 21.75
N THR A 80 17.75 32.92 20.76
CA THR A 80 16.92 31.75 21.09
C THR A 80 16.55 30.72 20.04
N ASP A 81 16.29 29.54 20.61
CA ASP A 81 15.56 28.40 20.05
C ASP A 81 14.09 28.77 19.70
N CYS A 82 13.45 27.95 18.87
CA CYS A 82 12.15 28.22 18.25
C CYS A 82 11.00 28.45 19.25
N ASP A 83 11.08 27.85 20.43
CA ASP A 83 10.04 27.95 21.47
C ASP A 83 9.97 29.36 22.09
N GLU A 84 11.13 29.97 22.37
CA GLU A 84 11.15 31.33 22.93
C GLU A 84 10.80 32.38 21.88
N ILE A 85 11.14 32.14 20.61
CA ILE A 85 10.69 32.98 19.49
C ILE A 85 9.16 33.01 19.42
N SER A 86 8.50 31.87 19.57
CA SER A 86 7.04 31.78 19.50
C SER A 86 6.35 32.55 20.65
N TYR A 87 6.88 32.41 21.86
CA TYR A 87 6.35 33.13 23.04
C TYR A 87 6.58 34.64 22.95
N THR A 88 7.81 35.05 22.65
CA THR A 88 8.20 36.48 22.58
C THR A 88 7.51 37.20 21.42
N THR A 89 7.38 36.55 20.26
CA THR A 89 6.65 37.10 19.10
C THR A 89 5.17 37.33 19.43
N THR A 90 4.53 36.39 20.15
CA THR A 90 3.12 36.53 20.56
C THR A 90 2.93 37.71 21.51
N GLY A 91 3.80 37.85 22.52
CA GLY A 91 3.76 38.99 23.45
C GLY A 91 3.99 40.33 22.75
N ARG A 92 4.94 40.38 21.81
CA ARG A 92 5.22 41.59 21.02
C ARG A 92 4.11 41.93 20.05
N MET A 93 3.47 40.94 19.43
CA MET A 93 2.30 41.16 18.59
C MET A 93 1.13 41.71 19.40
N ALA A 94 0.94 41.23 20.64
CA ALA A 94 -0.08 41.77 21.54
C ALA A 94 0.23 43.23 21.93
N GLU A 95 1.49 43.54 22.25
CA GLU A 95 1.92 44.91 22.55
C GLU A 95 1.82 45.85 21.34
N TYR A 96 2.20 45.37 20.15
CA TYR A 96 2.08 46.10 18.89
C TYR A 96 0.61 46.46 18.62
N ASN A 97 -0.29 45.48 18.73
CA ASN A 97 -1.73 45.70 18.62
C ASN A 97 -2.28 46.65 19.69
N PHE A 98 -1.72 46.66 20.90
CA PHE A 98 -2.15 47.59 21.95
C PHE A 98 -1.73 49.02 21.63
N ARG A 99 -0.48 49.23 21.20
CA ARG A 99 0.11 50.55 20.94
C ARG A 99 -0.41 51.22 19.66
N GLU A 100 -0.57 50.47 18.58
CA GLU A 100 -0.84 51.01 17.22
C GLU A 100 -2.34 51.09 16.87
N THR A 101 -3.21 51.30 17.85
CA THR A 101 -4.67 51.20 17.68
C THR A 101 -5.38 52.43 17.09
N SER A 102 -4.66 53.48 16.69
CA SER A 102 -5.26 54.82 16.53
C SER A 102 -5.21 55.44 15.13
N ASN A 103 -4.53 54.85 14.14
CA ASN A 103 -4.40 55.50 12.82
C ASN A 103 -5.22 54.84 11.69
N GLY A 104 -6.35 55.47 11.33
CA GLY A 104 -7.29 54.94 10.33
C GLY A 104 -6.85 55.04 8.86
N SER A 105 -5.64 55.52 8.56
CA SER A 105 -5.08 55.56 7.19
C SER A 105 -3.91 54.59 7.00
N THR A 106 -3.65 53.73 7.99
CA THR A 106 -2.54 52.78 8.00
C THR A 106 -3.07 51.35 7.92
N CYS A 107 -2.46 50.55 7.06
CA CYS A 107 -2.84 49.17 6.80
C CYS A 107 -1.74 48.24 7.25
N TYR A 108 -2.10 47.28 8.09
CA TYR A 108 -1.12 46.39 8.71
C TYR A 108 -1.21 45.01 8.06
N ALA A 109 -0.12 44.55 7.46
CA ALA A 109 0.04 43.20 6.95
C ALA A 109 1.01 42.43 7.86
N LEU A 110 0.53 41.41 8.56
CA LEU A 110 1.36 40.54 9.39
C LEU A 110 1.94 39.43 8.54
N VAL A 111 3.26 39.27 8.54
CA VAL A 111 4.02 38.21 7.88
C VAL A 111 4.56 37.26 8.93
N THR A 112 4.06 36.02 8.98
CA THR A 112 4.54 35.00 9.94
C THR A 112 5.14 33.82 9.19
N SER A 113 6.28 33.25 9.61
CA SER A 113 6.71 31.97 9.02
C SER A 113 5.93 30.85 9.64
N THR A 114 5.05 30.30 8.85
CA THR A 114 4.68 28.92 8.99
C THR A 114 5.02 28.27 7.57
N SER A 115 4.93 26.97 7.27
CA SER A 115 5.42 26.23 6.06
C SER A 115 4.96 26.71 4.69
N GLY A 116 5.87 26.96 3.74
CA GLY A 116 5.49 27.19 2.33
C GLY A 116 4.69 26.04 1.69
N SER A 117 4.28 26.19 0.42
CA SER A 117 3.39 25.34 -0.39
C SER A 117 3.70 23.82 -0.42
N ILE A 118 3.61 23.14 0.73
CA ILE A 118 3.78 21.69 0.88
C ILE A 118 2.79 20.92 0.01
N LEU A 119 1.62 21.53 -0.23
CA LEU A 119 0.66 21.04 -1.22
C LEU A 119 1.30 20.89 -2.60
N GLY A 120 2.13 21.83 -3.05
CA GLY A 120 2.81 21.77 -4.33
C GLY A 120 3.77 20.59 -4.42
N TYR A 121 4.56 20.33 -3.37
CA TYR A 121 5.43 19.17 -3.29
C TYR A 121 4.65 17.84 -3.30
N GLY A 122 3.60 17.73 -2.47
CA GLY A 122 2.75 16.55 -2.44
C GLY A 122 2.04 16.29 -3.77
N SER A 123 1.59 17.36 -4.45
CA SER A 123 0.94 17.27 -5.76
C SER A 123 1.92 16.87 -6.85
N ALA A 124 3.15 17.43 -6.84
CA ALA A 124 4.18 17.04 -7.80
C ALA A 124 4.58 15.57 -7.68
N VAL A 125 4.74 15.07 -6.44
CA VAL A 125 5.00 13.65 -6.21
C VAL A 125 3.82 12.82 -6.71
N LEU A 126 2.58 13.21 -6.39
CA LEU A 126 1.40 12.50 -6.88
C LEU A 126 1.35 12.44 -8.41
N ASP A 127 1.60 13.56 -9.10
CA ASP A 127 1.59 13.62 -10.56
C ASP A 127 2.67 12.71 -11.17
N VAL A 128 3.86 12.65 -10.57
CA VAL A 128 4.93 11.72 -10.98
C VAL A 128 4.48 10.26 -10.80
N LEU A 129 3.91 9.93 -9.64
CA LEU A 129 3.43 8.57 -9.35
C LEU A 129 2.29 8.17 -10.32
N VAL A 130 1.34 9.07 -10.59
CA VAL A 130 0.25 8.85 -11.55
C VAL A 130 0.77 8.69 -12.98
N PHE A 131 1.75 9.49 -13.39
CA PHE A 131 2.37 9.42 -14.71
C PHE A 131 3.00 8.04 -14.96
N TYR A 132 3.77 7.54 -13.99
CA TYR A 132 4.39 6.21 -14.08
C TYR A 132 3.46 5.06 -13.69
N ARG A 133 2.23 5.34 -13.27
CA ARG A 133 1.23 4.36 -12.79
C ARG A 133 1.69 3.59 -11.55
N TRP A 134 2.42 4.26 -10.67
CA TRP A 134 2.80 3.75 -9.35
C TRP A 134 1.72 4.13 -8.33
N PHE A 135 0.82 3.21 -8.02
CA PHE A 135 -0.29 3.42 -7.09
C PHE A 135 0.03 2.92 -5.67
N HIS A 136 1.16 2.26 -5.45
CA HIS A 136 1.60 1.78 -4.14
C HIS A 136 2.92 2.45 -3.76
N ALA A 137 2.89 3.33 -2.76
CA ALA A 137 4.07 4.06 -2.30
C ALA A 137 4.27 3.97 -0.79
N SER A 138 5.53 3.84 -0.39
CA SER A 138 5.99 3.90 1.00
C SER A 138 6.80 5.17 1.20
N VAL A 139 6.39 6.01 2.14
CA VAL A 139 7.07 7.27 2.45
C VAL A 139 7.82 7.11 3.76
N LEU A 140 9.13 7.27 3.71
CA LEU A 140 9.96 7.34 4.90
C LEU A 140 9.95 8.78 5.43
N VAL A 141 9.42 8.99 6.63
CA VAL A 141 9.23 10.31 7.24
C VAL A 141 10.16 10.45 8.43
N GLU A 142 11.09 11.40 8.36
CA GLU A 142 11.97 11.71 9.49
C GLU A 142 11.18 12.30 10.67
N ASN A 143 11.36 11.73 11.86
CA ASN A 143 10.54 12.05 13.05
C ASN A 143 11.10 13.22 13.87
N THR A 144 12.37 13.58 13.69
CA THR A 144 13.14 14.35 14.67
C THR A 144 13.01 15.86 14.53
N PHE A 145 13.04 16.46 13.33
CA PHE A 145 13.03 17.93 13.23
C PHE A 145 12.39 18.58 11.98
N ALA A 146 12.00 17.81 10.95
CA ALA A 146 11.52 18.43 9.71
C ALA A 146 9.98 18.37 9.58
N THR A 147 9.30 19.41 10.09
CA THR A 147 7.86 19.67 9.82
C THR A 147 7.53 19.54 8.34
N PHE A 148 8.47 19.90 7.46
CA PHE A 148 8.35 19.75 6.01
C PHE A 148 8.06 18.29 5.59
N TYR A 149 8.95 17.33 5.86
CA TYR A 149 8.78 15.95 5.36
C TYR A 149 7.53 15.28 5.92
N LYS A 150 7.24 15.53 7.21
CA LYS A 150 6.03 15.00 7.85
C LYS A 150 4.76 15.51 7.17
N VAL A 151 4.65 16.83 6.99
CA VAL A 151 3.46 17.43 6.39
C VAL A 151 3.39 17.11 4.90
N THR A 152 4.51 17.00 4.18
CA THR A 152 4.54 16.57 2.77
C THR A 152 4.03 15.14 2.63
N GLY A 153 4.50 14.21 3.47
CA GLY A 153 4.03 12.83 3.48
C GLY A 153 2.54 12.73 3.81
N GLN A 154 2.06 13.46 4.82
CA GLN A 154 0.63 13.51 5.17
C GLN A 154 -0.22 14.10 4.04
N THR A 155 0.28 15.14 3.37
CA THR A 155 -0.40 15.78 2.25
C THR A 155 -0.48 14.84 1.06
N LEU A 156 0.61 14.15 0.71
CA LEU A 156 0.60 13.12 -0.33
C LEU A 156 -0.40 12.00 0.00
N GLN A 157 -0.41 11.51 1.23
CA GLN A 157 -1.37 10.50 1.66
C GLN A 157 -2.83 11.00 1.54
N GLN A 158 -3.10 12.26 1.88
CA GLN A 158 -4.42 12.84 1.74
C GLN A 158 -4.83 13.00 0.28
N LEU A 159 -3.92 13.47 -0.59
CA LEU A 159 -4.17 13.61 -2.02
C LEU A 159 -4.39 12.24 -2.68
N ALA A 160 -3.59 11.23 -2.33
CA ALA A 160 -3.71 9.86 -2.83
C ALA A 160 -5.10 9.25 -2.56
N ARG A 161 -5.74 9.56 -1.43
CA ARG A 161 -7.11 9.08 -1.12
C ARG A 161 -8.17 9.56 -2.12
N THR A 162 -7.89 10.62 -2.88
CA THR A 162 -8.79 11.12 -3.93
C THR A 162 -8.66 10.35 -5.24
N VAL A 163 -7.63 9.52 -5.38
CA VAL A 163 -7.35 8.70 -6.56
C VAL A 163 -7.69 7.23 -6.26
N ALA A 164 -8.56 6.63 -7.06
CA ALA A 164 -9.01 5.25 -6.84
C ALA A 164 -7.85 4.25 -6.99
N GLY A 165 -7.73 3.33 -6.02
CA GLY A 165 -6.69 2.29 -6.03
C GLY A 165 -5.32 2.75 -5.55
N PHE A 166 -5.16 4.02 -5.14
CA PHE A 166 -3.91 4.55 -4.63
C PHE A 166 -3.74 4.25 -3.14
N SER A 167 -2.59 3.69 -2.75
CA SER A 167 -2.22 3.39 -1.36
C SER A 167 -0.87 4.02 -1.02
N VAL A 168 -0.85 4.87 0.01
CA VAL A 168 0.35 5.51 0.55
C VAL A 168 0.50 5.19 2.03
N GLN A 169 1.62 4.57 2.39
CA GLN A 169 1.96 4.23 3.78
C GLN A 169 3.09 5.13 4.28
N LEU A 170 2.96 5.64 5.51
CA LEU A 170 3.96 6.49 6.14
C LEU A 170 4.72 5.69 7.19
N TYR A 171 6.05 5.69 7.10
CA TYR A 171 6.93 5.01 8.05
C TYR A 171 7.83 6.05 8.72
N PRO A 172 7.74 6.22 10.06
CA PRO A 172 8.67 7.09 10.76
C PRO A 172 10.07 6.47 10.74
N ILE A 173 11.08 7.29 10.49
CA ILE A 173 12.49 6.92 10.61
C ILE A 173 13.23 7.87 11.56
N GLU A 174 14.19 7.35 12.31
CA GLU A 174 15.09 8.13 13.16
C GLU A 174 16.33 8.53 12.35
N ASN A 175 16.55 9.84 12.20
CA ASN A 175 17.75 10.50 11.64
C ASN A 175 18.49 9.73 10.54
N ASN A 176 18.17 9.98 9.27
CA ASN A 176 18.99 9.50 8.16
C ASN A 176 19.27 10.63 7.17
N ALA A 177 20.56 10.93 6.96
CA ALA A 177 21.00 11.69 5.80
C ALA A 177 20.62 10.92 4.52
N ASN A 178 20.08 11.61 3.52
CA ASN A 178 19.56 11.04 2.27
C ASN A 178 20.48 10.00 1.61
N THR A 179 21.80 10.25 1.63
CA THR A 179 22.82 9.35 1.07
C THR A 179 22.96 8.05 1.84
N THR A 180 22.74 8.06 3.16
CA THR A 180 22.78 6.87 4.01
C THR A 180 21.66 5.89 3.67
N SER A 181 20.43 6.39 3.46
CA SER A 181 19.30 5.51 3.10
C SER A 181 19.48 4.86 1.74
N LEU A 182 20.06 5.58 0.77
CA LEU A 182 20.31 5.03 -0.56
C LEU A 182 21.43 3.97 -0.53
N ASN A 183 22.47 4.17 0.27
CA ASN A 183 23.51 3.17 0.50
C ASN A 183 22.94 1.91 1.17
N MET A 184 22.10 2.07 2.20
CA MET A 184 21.43 0.94 2.85
C MET A 184 20.55 0.16 1.86
N ALA A 185 19.84 0.86 0.98
CA ALA A 185 19.05 0.22 -0.06
C ALA A 185 19.92 -0.58 -1.05
N ALA A 186 21.10 -0.08 -1.40
CA ALA A 186 22.06 -0.81 -2.22
C ALA A 186 22.59 -2.07 -1.52
N ASP A 187 22.92 -1.97 -0.22
CA ASP A 187 23.37 -3.12 0.60
C ASP A 187 22.29 -4.20 0.74
N LEU A 188 21.00 -3.81 0.67
CA LEU A 188 19.84 -4.71 0.71
C LEU A 188 19.41 -5.19 -0.69
N GLU A 189 20.22 -4.96 -1.73
CA GLU A 189 19.94 -5.33 -3.12
C GLU A 189 18.65 -4.72 -3.69
N MET A 190 18.15 -3.63 -3.09
CA MET A 190 16.94 -2.92 -3.52
C MET A 190 17.21 -1.96 -4.69
N THR A 191 18.40 -1.98 -5.28
CA THR A 191 18.79 -1.13 -6.42
C THR A 191 18.89 -1.93 -7.71
N ASN A 192 18.29 -3.12 -7.74
CA ASN A 192 18.28 -4.07 -8.86
C ASN A 192 17.31 -3.71 -10.00
N GLY A 193 16.66 -2.53 -9.95
CA GLY A 193 15.65 -2.12 -10.92
C GLY A 193 14.22 -2.52 -10.56
N GLU A 194 13.95 -3.05 -9.37
CA GLU A 194 12.58 -3.29 -8.88
C GLU A 194 12.03 -2.13 -8.03
N PHE A 195 12.91 -1.22 -7.56
CA PHE A 195 12.53 -0.09 -6.71
C PHE A 195 12.92 1.26 -7.34
N VAL A 196 12.13 2.28 -6.99
CA VAL A 196 12.37 3.68 -7.28
C VAL A 196 12.43 4.46 -5.97
N PHE A 197 13.40 5.33 -5.86
CA PHE A 197 13.55 6.22 -4.72
C PHE A 197 13.20 7.64 -5.16
N ILE A 198 12.28 8.30 -4.47
CA ILE A 198 11.93 9.69 -4.72
C ILE A 198 12.42 10.50 -3.52
N ASN A 199 13.44 11.33 -3.74
CA ASN A 199 13.94 12.25 -2.74
C ASN A 199 13.33 13.63 -2.98
N VAL A 200 12.62 14.16 -1.99
CA VAL A 200 11.99 15.48 -2.09
C VAL A 200 12.70 16.43 -1.15
N GLN A 201 13.31 17.49 -1.67
CA GLN A 201 13.99 18.51 -0.89
C GLN A 201 13.33 19.88 -1.07
N PRO A 202 13.08 20.63 0.02
CA PRO A 202 12.45 21.95 -0.11
C PRO A 202 13.36 22.95 -0.82
N LEU A 203 14.68 22.83 -0.67
CA LEU A 203 15.69 23.70 -1.28
C LEU A 203 16.98 22.89 -1.50
N GLN A 204 17.80 23.32 -2.46
CA GLN A 204 19.17 22.84 -2.59
C GLN A 204 20.10 23.72 -1.76
N GLN A 205 20.43 23.29 -0.55
CA GLN A 205 21.31 24.00 0.38
C GLN A 205 22.10 22.99 1.22
N ASN A 206 23.19 23.44 1.87
CA ASN A 206 24.05 22.57 2.68
C ASN A 206 23.30 21.73 3.72
N PHE A 207 22.20 22.25 4.29
CA PHE A 207 21.40 21.53 5.29
C PHE A 207 20.52 20.41 4.68
N TYR A 208 20.04 20.59 3.46
CA TYR A 208 19.14 19.65 2.77
C TYR A 208 19.89 18.68 1.82
N GLY A 209 21.09 19.06 1.40
CA GLY A 209 21.81 18.43 0.31
C GLY A 209 21.43 19.01 -1.05
N THR A 210 22.18 18.63 -2.07
CA THR A 210 22.02 19.12 -3.45
C THR A 210 21.98 17.94 -4.41
N ALA A 211 21.44 18.14 -5.62
CA ALA A 211 21.44 17.09 -6.65
C ALA A 211 22.88 16.66 -7.02
N SER A 212 23.85 17.58 -6.94
CA SER A 212 25.27 17.31 -7.22
C SER A 212 25.94 16.34 -6.24
N GLN A 213 25.29 15.99 -5.12
CA GLN A 213 25.82 14.96 -4.21
C GLN A 213 25.69 13.54 -4.80
N PHE A 214 24.85 13.37 -5.82
CA PHE A 214 24.59 12.10 -6.51
C PHE A 214 25.35 12.00 -7.85
N THR A 215 26.54 12.59 -7.91
CA THR A 215 27.45 12.43 -9.06
C THR A 215 28.22 11.13 -8.95
N TYR A 216 28.12 10.30 -9.99
CA TYR A 216 28.86 9.06 -10.10
C TYR A 216 30.37 9.32 -10.19
N ARG A 217 31.13 8.61 -9.35
CA ARG A 217 32.59 8.57 -9.43
C ARG A 217 33.03 7.17 -9.85
N GLN A 218 34.14 7.08 -10.57
CA GLN A 218 34.69 5.80 -10.98
C GLN A 218 34.92 4.91 -9.75
N ASN A 219 34.40 3.67 -9.78
CA ASN A 219 34.34 2.70 -8.67
C ASN A 219 33.23 2.89 -7.62
N ASP A 220 32.28 3.79 -7.85
CA ASP A 220 31.10 3.88 -7.00
C ASP A 220 30.20 2.65 -7.20
N ARG A 221 29.84 1.98 -6.09
CA ARG A 221 28.94 0.80 -6.10
C ARG A 221 27.48 1.19 -6.28
N ASN A 222 27.17 2.49 -6.15
CA ASN A 222 25.81 3.00 -6.10
C ASN A 222 25.24 3.44 -7.45
N LEU A 223 25.87 3.09 -8.58
CA LEU A 223 25.41 3.50 -9.91
C LEU A 223 23.93 3.16 -10.13
N ASN A 224 23.51 1.93 -9.83
CA ASN A 224 22.11 1.56 -9.99
C ASN A 224 21.20 2.26 -8.98
N ALA A 225 21.71 2.60 -7.80
CA ALA A 225 20.97 3.36 -6.81
C ALA A 225 20.67 4.78 -7.32
N PHE A 226 21.65 5.43 -7.96
CA PHE A 226 21.45 6.74 -8.59
C PHE A 226 20.53 6.65 -9.80
N ARG A 227 20.63 5.59 -10.62
CA ARG A 227 19.71 5.33 -11.74
C ARG A 227 18.26 5.12 -11.31
N SER A 228 18.03 4.62 -10.10
CA SER A 228 16.70 4.46 -9.48
C SER A 228 16.21 5.71 -8.73
N LEU A 229 16.97 6.81 -8.72
CA LEU A 229 16.65 8.01 -7.94
C LEU A 229 15.99 9.09 -8.80
N LEU A 230 14.82 9.56 -8.35
CA LEU A 230 14.25 10.84 -8.73
C LEU A 230 14.49 11.84 -7.60
N TYR A 231 14.96 13.04 -7.94
CA TYR A 231 15.18 14.11 -6.95
C TYR A 231 14.32 15.31 -7.31
N ILE A 232 13.43 15.74 -6.40
CA ILE A 232 12.45 16.81 -6.62
C ILE A 232 12.77 17.97 -5.69
N THR A 233 12.94 19.16 -6.23
CA THR A 233 13.26 20.35 -5.44
C THR A 233 12.75 21.65 -6.06
N TYR A 234 12.86 22.75 -5.32
CA TYR A 234 12.47 24.07 -5.80
C TYR A 234 13.22 24.47 -7.08
N HIS A 235 12.48 25.00 -8.06
CA HIS A 235 13.07 25.61 -9.26
C HIS A 235 13.58 27.02 -8.91
N PRO A 236 14.89 27.29 -8.95
CA PRO A 236 15.42 28.61 -8.62
C PRO A 236 14.98 29.65 -9.67
N ALA A 237 14.87 30.93 -9.27
CA ALA A 237 14.45 32.02 -10.16
C ALA A 237 15.38 32.24 -11.38
N GLY A 238 16.56 31.60 -11.40
CA GLY A 238 17.49 31.61 -12.51
C GLY A 238 18.44 32.82 -12.52
N LYS A 239 19.37 32.80 -13.48
CA LYS A 239 20.45 33.81 -13.59
C LYS A 239 19.98 35.18 -14.11
N GLU A 240 18.76 35.25 -14.62
CA GLU A 240 18.18 36.46 -15.22
C GLU A 240 18.01 37.59 -14.19
N HIS A 241 17.91 37.25 -12.90
CA HIS A 241 17.78 38.20 -11.79
C HIS A 241 19.11 38.49 -11.07
N SER A 242 20.24 38.40 -11.78
CA SER A 242 21.60 38.57 -11.23
C SER A 242 21.83 39.90 -10.47
N SER A 243 21.18 40.99 -10.89
CA SER A 243 21.26 42.30 -10.22
C SER A 243 20.57 42.28 -8.86
N LEU A 244 19.36 41.72 -8.78
CA LEU A 244 18.62 41.58 -7.53
C LEU A 244 19.33 40.61 -6.58
N ASN A 245 19.83 39.49 -7.09
CA ASN A 245 20.67 38.56 -6.32
C ASN A 245 21.90 39.26 -5.73
N THR A 246 22.59 40.09 -6.52
CA THR A 246 23.77 40.84 -6.05
C THR A 246 23.39 41.87 -4.99
N ALA A 247 22.27 42.59 -5.17
CA ALA A 247 21.78 43.57 -4.22
C ALA A 247 21.41 42.94 -2.87
N ILE A 248 20.66 41.84 -2.89
CA ILE A 248 20.27 41.10 -1.68
C ILE A 248 21.52 40.55 -0.98
N ALA A 249 22.45 39.93 -1.72
CA ALA A 249 23.68 39.39 -1.14
C ALA A 249 24.52 40.48 -0.47
N LYS A 250 24.68 41.64 -1.14
CA LYS A 250 25.38 42.80 -0.58
C LYS A 250 24.71 43.31 0.69
N ARG A 251 23.38 43.51 0.67
CA ARG A 251 22.62 44.00 1.82
C ARG A 251 22.68 43.02 3.00
N THR A 252 22.64 41.72 2.72
CA THR A 252 22.80 40.66 3.72
C THR A 252 24.16 40.76 4.42
N GLN A 253 25.23 40.93 3.64
CA GLN A 253 26.58 41.08 4.16
C GLN A 253 26.75 42.37 4.98
N GLU A 254 26.21 43.49 4.52
CA GLU A 254 26.31 44.79 5.21
C GLU A 254 25.50 44.82 6.52
N ALA A 255 24.28 44.26 6.53
CA ALA A 255 23.39 44.33 7.68
C ALA A 255 23.68 43.25 8.75
N TYR A 256 24.11 42.05 8.34
CA TYR A 256 24.21 40.90 9.23
C TYR A 256 25.59 40.24 9.27
N ASN A 257 26.54 40.67 8.43
CA ASN A 257 27.86 40.05 8.25
C ASN A 257 27.76 38.55 7.89
N VAL A 258 26.82 38.21 7.02
CA VAL A 258 26.58 36.84 6.52
C VAL A 258 26.73 36.82 5.00
N THR A 259 27.45 35.81 4.52
CA THR A 259 27.63 35.53 3.08
C THR A 259 26.89 34.26 2.67
N TYR A 260 26.46 34.24 1.42
CA TYR A 260 25.88 33.04 0.81
C TYR A 260 26.98 32.03 0.47
N SER A 261 26.65 30.75 0.53
CA SER A 261 27.60 29.68 0.18
C SER A 261 27.99 29.78 -1.30
N PRO A 262 29.23 29.38 -1.67
CA PRO A 262 29.65 29.34 -3.06
C PRO A 262 28.64 28.57 -3.93
N GLY A 263 28.34 29.12 -5.11
CA GLY A 263 27.39 28.52 -6.05
C GLY A 263 25.91 28.72 -5.72
N HIS A 264 25.56 29.33 -4.59
CA HIS A 264 24.18 29.63 -4.22
C HIS A 264 23.93 31.15 -4.25
N GLN A 265 22.80 31.54 -4.84
CA GLN A 265 22.33 32.91 -4.90
C GLN A 265 21.14 33.12 -3.96
N PRO A 266 20.86 34.36 -3.52
CA PRO A 266 19.74 34.63 -2.62
C PRO A 266 18.38 34.10 -3.12
N LEU A 267 18.08 34.26 -4.40
CA LEU A 267 16.81 33.82 -5.00
C LEU A 267 16.73 32.31 -5.27
N ASP A 268 17.79 31.55 -5.02
CA ASP A 268 17.70 30.08 -4.97
C ASP A 268 16.92 29.63 -3.71
N ASN A 269 16.77 30.54 -2.73
CA ASN A 269 15.90 30.35 -1.58
C ASN A 269 14.50 30.93 -1.88
N PHE A 270 13.52 30.03 -2.04
CA PHE A 270 12.11 30.39 -2.23
C PHE A 270 11.57 31.39 -1.19
N TYR A 271 12.03 31.33 0.07
CA TYR A 271 11.59 32.24 1.12
C TYR A 271 12.11 33.66 0.89
N VAL A 272 13.37 33.81 0.47
CA VAL A 272 13.96 35.12 0.14
C VAL A 272 13.23 35.74 -1.04
N GLN A 273 12.96 34.94 -2.08
CA GLN A 273 12.18 35.39 -3.23
C GLN A 273 10.76 35.82 -2.82
N THR A 274 10.07 34.98 -2.04
CA THR A 274 8.70 35.25 -1.59
C THR A 274 8.63 36.50 -0.72
N CYS A 275 9.61 36.75 0.14
CA CYS A 275 9.64 37.97 0.96
C CYS A 275 9.78 39.24 0.11
N TYR A 276 10.59 39.21 -0.95
CA TYR A 276 10.67 40.32 -1.91
C TYR A 276 9.32 40.54 -2.61
N ASP A 277 8.79 39.47 -3.20
CA ASP A 277 7.56 39.50 -4.00
C ASP A 277 6.34 39.89 -3.17
N LEU A 278 6.31 39.55 -1.88
CA LEU A 278 5.20 39.87 -1.01
C LEU A 278 4.98 41.37 -0.86
N VAL A 279 6.04 42.17 -0.85
CA VAL A 279 5.93 43.64 -0.77
C VAL A 279 5.31 44.18 -2.07
N GLU A 280 5.77 43.70 -3.22
CA GLU A 280 5.22 44.10 -4.52
C GLU A 280 3.76 43.64 -4.66
N LEU A 281 3.45 42.41 -4.25
CA LEU A 281 2.11 41.83 -4.26
C LEU A 281 1.11 42.65 -3.46
N LEU A 282 1.46 43.04 -2.23
CA LEU A 282 0.56 43.82 -1.36
C LEU A 282 0.21 45.16 -2.00
N VAL A 283 1.19 45.82 -2.64
CA VAL A 283 0.99 47.10 -3.31
C VAL A 283 0.13 46.92 -4.56
N ASP A 284 0.47 45.96 -5.42
CA ASP A 284 -0.27 45.72 -6.66
C ASP A 284 -1.71 45.26 -6.39
N ALA A 285 -1.94 44.48 -5.33
CA ALA A 285 -3.27 44.06 -4.95
C ALA A 285 -4.14 45.22 -4.41
N GLU A 286 -3.57 46.17 -3.67
CA GLU A 286 -4.27 47.39 -3.24
C GLU A 286 -4.72 48.24 -4.44
N GLU A 287 -3.88 48.34 -5.47
CA GLU A 287 -4.24 49.07 -6.70
C GLU A 287 -5.36 48.39 -7.47
N ASN A 288 -5.31 47.06 -7.58
CA ASN A 288 -6.34 46.28 -8.26
C ASN A 288 -7.71 46.45 -7.60
N ASN A 289 -7.75 46.59 -6.28
CA ASN A 289 -8.99 46.86 -5.55
C ASN A 289 -9.48 48.29 -5.73
N SER A 290 -8.55 49.25 -5.74
CA SER A 290 -8.83 50.67 -5.95
C SER A 290 -9.41 50.92 -7.34
N ALA A 291 -8.94 50.21 -8.37
CA ALA A 291 -9.47 50.28 -9.73
C ALA A 291 -10.89 49.70 -9.87
N SER A 292 -11.21 48.68 -9.06
CA SER A 292 -12.49 47.95 -9.11
C SER A 292 -13.61 48.63 -8.32
N THR A 293 -13.27 49.45 -7.33
CA THR A 293 -14.23 50.04 -6.38
C THR A 293 -14.37 51.55 -6.61
N ARG A 294 -15.02 51.96 -7.71
CA ARG A 294 -15.25 53.39 -8.01
C ARG A 294 -16.29 54.06 -7.10
N VAL A 295 -16.94 53.32 -6.20
CA VAL A 295 -17.98 53.84 -5.29
C VAL A 295 -17.81 53.20 -3.91
N GLY A 296 -17.09 53.88 -3.02
CA GLY A 296 -16.91 53.48 -1.63
C GLY A 296 -15.64 54.09 -1.02
N PRO A 297 -15.57 54.27 0.31
CA PRO A 297 -14.34 54.73 0.93
C PRO A 297 -13.22 53.72 0.68
N GLN A 298 -12.16 54.16 0.01
CA GLN A 298 -10.94 53.39 -0.27
C GLN A 298 -10.31 52.93 1.04
N GLY A 299 -10.67 51.77 1.57
CA GLY A 299 -10.11 51.23 2.81
C GLY A 299 -9.39 49.91 2.55
N CYS A 300 -8.33 49.64 3.31
CA CYS A 300 -7.64 48.34 3.32
C CYS A 300 -8.45 47.23 3.97
N GLY A 301 -9.64 46.93 3.45
CA GLY A 301 -10.38 45.75 3.84
C GLY A 301 -9.53 44.52 3.55
N GLY A 302 -9.11 43.77 4.58
CA GLY A 302 -8.26 42.59 4.37
C GLY A 302 -8.86 41.56 3.42
N LEU A 303 -10.19 41.43 3.41
CA LEU A 303 -10.91 40.61 2.44
C LEU A 303 -10.84 41.15 1.02
N ASP A 304 -10.87 42.47 0.85
CA ASP A 304 -10.74 43.08 -0.46
C ASP A 304 -9.31 42.91 -0.97
N LEU A 305 -8.29 43.08 -0.12
CA LEU A 305 -6.91 42.74 -0.53
C LEU A 305 -6.77 41.29 -0.98
N VAL A 306 -7.34 40.36 -0.22
CA VAL A 306 -7.34 38.93 -0.61
C VAL A 306 -8.05 38.70 -1.95
N LYS A 307 -9.14 39.42 -2.26
CA LYS A 307 -9.78 39.36 -3.59
C LYS A 307 -8.87 39.94 -4.68
N GLY A 308 -8.15 41.02 -4.40
CA GLY A 308 -7.18 41.62 -5.31
C GLY A 308 -5.97 40.74 -5.60
N MET A 309 -5.62 39.84 -4.67
CA MET A 309 -4.51 38.89 -4.80
C MET A 309 -4.90 37.59 -5.53
N ARG A 310 -6.11 37.05 -5.31
CA ARG A 310 -6.49 35.70 -5.76
C ARG A 310 -6.74 35.58 -7.25
N ASN A 311 -6.50 34.37 -7.77
CA ASN A 311 -6.78 33.95 -9.15
C ASN A 311 -6.19 34.91 -10.20
N ARG A 312 -4.92 35.30 -10.02
CA ARG A 312 -4.28 36.33 -10.84
C ARG A 312 -2.77 36.10 -10.96
N SER A 313 -2.21 36.48 -12.10
CA SER A 313 -0.78 36.52 -12.36
C SER A 313 -0.19 37.90 -12.02
N PHE A 314 1.01 37.89 -11.46
CA PHE A 314 1.78 39.08 -11.11
C PHE A 314 3.16 39.00 -11.75
N HIS A 315 3.66 40.16 -12.19
CA HIS A 315 5.00 40.30 -12.76
C HIS A 315 5.88 41.01 -11.73
N PHE A 316 6.61 40.23 -10.94
CA PHE A 316 7.52 40.75 -9.93
C PHE A 316 8.92 40.97 -10.47
N THR A 317 9.71 41.76 -9.75
CA THR A 317 11.14 41.94 -10.06
C THR A 317 11.91 40.61 -10.01
N SER A 318 11.44 39.64 -9.21
CA SER A 318 12.05 38.30 -9.12
C SER A 318 11.50 37.28 -10.13
N GLY A 319 10.54 37.67 -10.98
CA GLY A 319 9.91 36.83 -11.99
C GLY A 319 8.39 36.77 -11.88
N GLU A 320 7.77 35.96 -12.74
CA GLU A 320 6.32 35.80 -12.76
C GLU A 320 5.85 34.80 -11.71
N ALA A 321 4.72 35.13 -11.08
CA ALA A 321 4.02 34.25 -10.15
C ALA A 321 2.51 34.30 -10.40
N PHE A 322 1.84 33.18 -10.15
CA PHE A 322 0.40 33.08 -10.17
C PHE A 322 -0.11 32.77 -8.76
N VAL A 323 -1.13 33.49 -8.32
CA VAL A 323 -1.83 33.20 -7.07
C VAL A 323 -3.15 32.53 -7.41
N ASP A 324 -3.36 31.31 -6.92
CA ASP A 324 -4.55 30.51 -7.21
C ASP A 324 -5.82 31.08 -6.56
N SER A 325 -6.96 30.44 -6.82
CA SER A 325 -8.27 30.83 -6.25
C SER A 325 -8.35 30.71 -4.73
N ARG A 326 -7.46 29.93 -4.10
CA ARG A 326 -7.37 29.77 -2.65
C ARG A 326 -6.45 30.82 -2.02
N GLY A 327 -5.65 31.52 -2.83
CA GLY A 327 -4.67 32.51 -2.37
C GLY A 327 -3.28 31.90 -2.17
N SER A 328 -3.01 30.75 -2.77
CA SER A 328 -1.69 30.11 -2.73
C SER A 328 -0.90 30.47 -3.98
N ARG A 329 0.34 30.92 -3.79
CA ARG A 329 1.30 31.14 -4.87
C ARG A 329 1.66 29.80 -5.53
N ASP A 330 1.74 29.80 -6.85
CA ASP A 330 2.23 28.69 -7.65
C ASP A 330 3.65 28.32 -7.26
N LEU A 331 3.87 27.01 -7.08
CA LEU A 331 5.19 26.48 -6.80
C LEU A 331 5.73 25.84 -8.08
N LYS A 332 6.94 26.26 -8.47
CA LYS A 332 7.71 25.66 -9.55
C LYS A 332 8.76 24.71 -8.96
N LEU A 333 8.77 23.47 -9.43
CA LEU A 333 9.69 22.44 -8.96
C LEU A 333 10.43 21.82 -10.14
N ASP A 334 11.70 21.53 -9.93
CA ASP A 334 12.51 20.73 -10.84
C ASP A 334 12.49 19.27 -10.43
N ILE A 335 12.41 18.40 -11.43
CA ILE A 335 12.50 16.95 -11.28
C ILE A 335 13.77 16.51 -11.96
N PHE A 336 14.68 15.96 -11.17
CA PHE A 336 15.95 15.45 -11.61
C PHE A 336 15.88 13.93 -11.80
N GLY A 337 16.57 13.46 -12.84
CA GLY A 337 16.84 12.05 -13.09
C GLY A 337 18.29 11.84 -13.47
N PHE A 338 18.79 10.63 -13.25
CA PHE A 338 20.19 10.31 -13.51
C PHE A 338 20.45 10.07 -14.99
N ASN A 339 21.51 10.69 -15.51
CA ASN A 339 22.00 10.46 -16.87
C ASN A 339 23.29 9.67 -16.83
N SER A 340 23.23 8.41 -17.27
CA SER A 340 24.38 7.50 -17.29
C SER A 340 25.52 7.94 -18.23
N SER A 341 25.25 8.83 -19.19
CA SER A 341 26.29 9.36 -20.09
C SER A 341 27.11 10.47 -19.43
N THR A 342 26.48 11.32 -18.63
CA THR A 342 27.16 12.41 -17.89
C THR A 342 27.64 11.95 -16.52
N GLY A 343 27.01 10.91 -15.95
CA GLY A 343 27.27 10.46 -14.59
C GLY A 343 26.65 11.37 -13.52
N GLU A 344 25.69 12.23 -13.89
CA GLU A 344 25.12 13.25 -13.01
C GLU A 344 23.58 13.26 -13.07
N LEU A 345 22.96 13.77 -12.00
CA LEU A 345 21.55 14.13 -12.01
C LEU A 345 21.35 15.39 -12.86
N GLN A 346 20.39 15.35 -13.78
CA GLN A 346 20.00 16.47 -14.61
C GLN A 346 18.49 16.71 -14.49
N VAL A 347 18.05 17.95 -14.73
CA VAL A 347 16.62 18.26 -14.81
C VAL A 347 16.04 17.52 -16.02
N ILE A 348 15.03 16.70 -15.79
CA ILE A 348 14.33 15.91 -16.81
C ILE A 348 12.87 16.36 -16.98
N GLY A 349 12.35 17.12 -16.01
CA GLY A 349 11.00 17.62 -16.01
C GLY A 349 10.81 18.71 -14.97
N MET A 350 9.68 19.37 -15.05
CA MET A 350 9.28 20.45 -14.16
C MET A 350 7.84 20.23 -13.74
N TYR A 351 7.50 20.67 -12.54
CA TYR A 351 6.13 20.77 -12.08
C TYR A 351 5.80 22.24 -11.83
N ASN A 352 4.63 22.68 -12.32
CA ASN A 352 4.06 23.95 -11.94
C ASN A 352 2.56 23.78 -11.63
N SER A 353 1.98 24.70 -10.85
CA SER A 353 0.60 24.54 -10.38
C SER A 353 -0.47 24.76 -11.46
N LYS A 354 -0.10 25.22 -12.65
CA LYS A 354 -1.00 25.55 -13.77
C LYS A 354 -1.02 24.45 -14.84
N ASP A 355 0.16 24.04 -15.28
CA ASP A 355 0.41 23.05 -16.33
C ASP A 355 0.70 21.66 -15.76
N HIS A 356 0.71 21.52 -14.43
CA HIS A 356 1.06 20.28 -13.73
C HIS A 356 2.47 19.80 -14.10
N LEU A 357 2.64 18.49 -14.25
CA LEU A 357 3.89 17.83 -14.59
C LEU A 357 4.19 17.93 -16.10
N THR A 358 5.35 18.50 -16.43
CA THR A 358 5.87 18.63 -17.80
C THR A 358 7.25 17.98 -17.91
N TRP A 359 7.44 17.06 -18.86
CA TRP A 359 8.73 16.43 -19.13
C TRP A 359 9.48 17.13 -20.28
N LEU A 360 10.80 17.21 -20.19
CA LEU A 360 11.64 17.75 -21.27
C LEU A 360 11.76 16.71 -22.39
N ALA A 361 11.53 17.14 -23.64
CA ALA A 361 11.34 16.26 -24.80
C ALA A 361 12.50 15.28 -25.07
N ASP A 362 13.74 15.65 -24.69
CA ASP A 362 14.95 14.88 -24.94
C ASP A 362 15.55 14.27 -23.65
N CYS A 363 14.78 14.25 -22.56
CA CYS A 363 15.23 13.73 -21.28
C CYS A 363 14.42 12.50 -20.88
N TRP A 364 15.13 11.39 -20.63
CA TRP A 364 14.55 10.18 -20.05
C TRP A 364 15.44 9.70 -18.90
N VAL A 365 14.82 8.99 -17.96
CA VAL A 365 15.55 8.33 -16.87
C VAL A 365 16.09 7.01 -17.43
N ASP A 366 17.40 6.80 -17.31
CA ASP A 366 18.00 5.50 -17.63
C ASP A 366 17.83 4.53 -16.45
N TRP A 367 16.63 3.96 -16.34
CA TRP A 367 16.28 3.04 -15.28
C TRP A 367 17.18 1.80 -15.27
N PRO A 368 17.54 1.25 -14.09
CA PRO A 368 18.41 0.07 -13.98
C PRO A 368 17.64 -1.25 -14.25
N THR A 369 16.76 -1.24 -15.24
CA THR A 369 15.98 -2.39 -15.73
C THR A 369 16.58 -2.92 -17.03
N VAL A 370 16.24 -4.16 -17.41
CA VAL A 370 16.77 -4.81 -18.62
C VAL A 370 16.37 -4.05 -19.89
N ASP A 371 15.21 -3.41 -19.89
CA ASP A 371 14.65 -2.65 -21.00
C ASP A 371 14.78 -1.12 -20.84
N SER A 372 15.51 -0.66 -19.81
CA SER A 372 15.65 0.75 -19.43
C SER A 372 14.31 1.48 -19.24
N ARG A 373 13.25 0.74 -18.88
CA ARG A 373 11.92 1.28 -18.59
C ARG A 373 11.68 1.42 -17.09
N PRO A 374 10.75 2.31 -16.67
CA PRO A 374 10.37 2.43 -15.28
C PRO A 374 9.88 1.07 -14.74
N PRO A 375 10.22 0.70 -13.49
CA PRO A 375 9.74 -0.53 -12.88
C PRO A 375 8.22 -0.54 -12.72
N LEU A 376 7.68 -1.74 -12.54
CA LEU A 376 6.26 -1.95 -12.27
C LEU A 376 5.90 -1.52 -10.85
N ASP A 377 4.69 -0.99 -10.68
CA ASP A 377 4.11 -0.66 -9.37
C ASP A 377 4.01 -1.87 -8.44
N VAL A 378 3.65 -3.02 -9.02
CA VAL A 378 3.52 -4.29 -8.30
C VAL A 378 4.44 -5.30 -8.98
N PRO A 379 5.30 -6.00 -8.22
CA PRO A 379 6.16 -7.05 -8.78
C PRO A 379 5.38 -8.10 -9.56
N LEU A 380 6.04 -8.80 -10.49
CA LEU A 380 5.39 -9.80 -11.36
C LEU A 380 4.66 -10.90 -10.57
N CYS A 381 5.22 -11.31 -9.43
CA CYS A 381 4.64 -12.29 -8.50
C CYS A 381 3.86 -11.65 -7.34
N GLY A 382 3.54 -10.35 -7.41
CA GLY A 382 2.99 -9.55 -6.31
C GLY A 382 3.90 -9.42 -5.09
N PHE A 383 3.48 -8.58 -4.13
CA PHE A 383 4.28 -8.30 -2.91
C PHE A 383 4.48 -9.54 -2.02
N SER A 384 3.60 -10.55 -2.10
CA SER A 384 3.75 -11.81 -1.36
C SER A 384 4.71 -12.81 -2.03
N GLY A 385 5.11 -12.56 -3.29
CA GLY A 385 5.86 -13.49 -4.12
C GLY A 385 5.04 -14.67 -4.67
N ALA A 386 3.75 -14.79 -4.33
CA ALA A 386 2.90 -15.91 -4.75
C ALA A 386 1.68 -15.50 -5.59
N ASP A 387 1.54 -14.21 -5.89
CA ASP A 387 0.41 -13.60 -6.58
C ASP A 387 0.70 -13.39 -8.08
N GLY A 388 -0.22 -12.72 -8.79
CA GLY A 388 -0.05 -12.34 -10.19
C GLY A 388 0.17 -13.53 -11.14
N ALA A 389 1.19 -13.43 -11.98
CA ALA A 389 1.56 -14.49 -12.94
C ALA A 389 1.98 -15.79 -12.20
N CYS A 390 2.55 -15.66 -11.01
CA CYS A 390 3.11 -16.76 -10.22
C CYS A 390 2.00 -17.56 -9.51
N ALA A 391 0.85 -16.94 -9.23
CA ALA A 391 -0.35 -17.61 -8.74
C ALA A 391 -0.96 -18.60 -9.73
N VAL A 392 -0.79 -18.38 -11.04
CA VAL A 392 -1.34 -19.28 -12.07
C VAL A 392 -0.58 -20.60 -12.08
N ARG A 393 0.75 -20.55 -11.99
CA ARG A 393 1.60 -21.74 -11.89
C ARG A 393 1.31 -22.55 -10.63
N SER A 394 1.16 -21.88 -9.49
CA SER A 394 0.83 -22.56 -8.23
C SER A 394 -0.58 -23.14 -8.21
N ARG A 395 -1.57 -22.44 -8.79
CA ARG A 395 -2.94 -22.97 -8.97
C ARG A 395 -2.96 -24.18 -9.90
N ALA A 396 -2.32 -24.10 -11.06
CA ALA A 396 -2.24 -25.21 -12.01
C ALA A 396 -1.57 -26.45 -11.38
N LEU A 397 -0.50 -26.25 -10.60
CA LEU A 397 0.15 -27.32 -9.85
C LEU A 397 -0.78 -27.93 -8.79
N ARG A 398 -1.45 -27.10 -7.98
CA ARG A 398 -2.42 -27.56 -6.97
C ARG A 398 -3.57 -28.32 -7.62
N THR A 399 -4.16 -27.82 -8.70
CA THR A 399 -5.24 -28.50 -9.43
C THR A 399 -4.77 -29.84 -10.00
N THR A 400 -3.58 -29.89 -10.59
CA THR A 400 -3.00 -31.15 -11.09
C THR A 400 -2.84 -32.18 -9.97
N ILE A 401 -2.28 -31.77 -8.83
CA ILE A 401 -2.12 -32.66 -7.66
C ILE A 401 -3.49 -33.14 -7.17
N SER A 402 -4.48 -32.25 -7.02
CA SER A 402 -5.83 -32.63 -6.59
C SER A 402 -6.50 -33.63 -7.53
N VAL A 403 -6.35 -33.46 -8.85
CA VAL A 403 -6.89 -34.40 -9.85
C VAL A 403 -6.21 -35.75 -9.75
N VAL A 404 -4.88 -35.79 -9.63
CA VAL A 404 -4.13 -37.06 -9.48
C VAL A 404 -4.54 -37.79 -8.20
N VAL A 405 -4.67 -37.09 -7.08
CA VAL A 405 -5.15 -37.69 -5.81
C VAL A 405 -6.56 -38.24 -5.97
N ALA A 406 -7.47 -37.52 -6.62
CA ALA A 406 -8.83 -38.00 -6.87
C ALA A 406 -8.85 -39.27 -7.74
N ILE A 407 -8.02 -39.34 -8.78
CA ILE A 407 -7.90 -40.53 -9.65
C ILE A 407 -7.36 -41.72 -8.86
N VAL A 408 -6.32 -41.52 -8.03
CA VAL A 408 -5.76 -42.59 -7.19
C VAL A 408 -6.81 -43.12 -6.22
N LEU A 409 -7.54 -42.24 -5.54
CA LEU A 409 -8.63 -42.63 -4.64
C LEU A 409 -9.74 -43.38 -5.38
N PHE A 410 -10.08 -42.97 -6.60
CA PHE A 410 -11.06 -43.66 -7.44
C PHE A 410 -10.58 -45.06 -7.84
N ILE A 411 -9.32 -45.22 -8.25
CA ILE A 411 -8.74 -46.54 -8.59
C ILE A 411 -8.73 -47.45 -7.36
N LEU A 412 -8.34 -46.93 -6.19
CA LEU A 412 -8.35 -47.70 -4.94
C LEU A 412 -9.76 -48.14 -4.56
N LEU A 413 -10.74 -47.24 -4.63
CA LEU A 413 -12.14 -47.56 -4.35
C LEU A 413 -12.69 -48.58 -5.35
N PHE A 414 -12.43 -48.39 -6.64
CA PHE A 414 -12.87 -49.30 -7.69
C PHE A 414 -12.21 -50.68 -7.54
N GLY A 415 -10.91 -50.72 -7.25
CA GLY A 415 -10.18 -51.95 -6.95
C GLY A 415 -10.76 -52.67 -5.74
N PHE A 416 -11.07 -51.95 -4.66
CA PHE A 416 -11.73 -52.50 -3.49
C PHE A 416 -13.10 -53.10 -3.83
N VAL A 417 -13.93 -52.39 -4.60
CA VAL A 417 -15.25 -52.90 -5.04
C VAL A 417 -15.10 -54.14 -5.92
N CYS A 418 -14.14 -54.16 -6.85
CA CYS A 418 -13.86 -55.30 -7.70
C CYS A 418 -13.40 -56.52 -6.90
N VAL A 419 -12.49 -56.33 -5.93
CA VAL A 419 -12.01 -57.40 -5.04
C VAL A 419 -13.15 -57.90 -4.15
N ALA A 420 -13.96 -57.02 -3.58
CA ALA A 420 -15.13 -57.40 -2.78
C ALA A 420 -16.14 -58.21 -3.59
N ARG A 421 -16.46 -57.77 -4.81
CA ARG A 421 -17.34 -58.48 -5.76
C ARG A 421 -16.78 -59.84 -6.17
N TRP A 422 -15.47 -59.90 -6.44
CA TRP A 422 -14.78 -61.15 -6.76
C TRP A 422 -14.81 -62.11 -5.58
N TYR A 423 -14.53 -61.64 -4.37
CA TYR A 423 -14.59 -62.43 -3.14
C TYR A 423 -16.00 -62.96 -2.87
N GLU A 424 -17.05 -62.15 -3.00
CA GLU A 424 -18.43 -62.63 -2.88
C GLU A 424 -18.76 -63.72 -3.90
N ARG A 425 -18.30 -63.57 -5.14
CA ARG A 425 -18.58 -64.53 -6.22
C ARG A 425 -17.81 -65.85 -6.05
N PHE A 426 -16.59 -65.81 -5.53
CA PHE A 426 -15.76 -67.00 -5.31
C PHE A 426 -16.01 -67.69 -3.97
N SER A 427 -16.32 -66.95 -2.91
CA SER A 427 -16.64 -67.51 -1.59
C SER A 427 -18.03 -68.14 -1.57
N LYS A 428 -18.97 -67.66 -2.40
CA LYS A 428 -20.26 -68.32 -2.65
C LYS A 428 -20.15 -69.39 -3.73
N LYS A 429 -19.32 -70.43 -3.53
CA LYS A 429 -19.55 -71.69 -4.24
C LYS A 429 -20.85 -72.28 -3.69
N PRO A 430 -21.79 -72.78 -4.52
CA PRO A 430 -22.91 -73.54 -4.01
C PRO A 430 -22.34 -74.71 -3.23
N THR A 431 -22.79 -74.91 -2.00
CA THR A 431 -22.58 -76.18 -1.30
C THR A 431 -23.09 -77.27 -2.23
N LEU A 432 -22.17 -78.02 -2.85
CA LEU A 432 -22.50 -79.19 -3.65
C LEU A 432 -23.14 -80.19 -2.67
N ASN A 433 -24.47 -80.20 -2.60
CA ASN A 433 -25.24 -81.21 -1.88
C ASN A 433 -25.31 -82.50 -2.71
N TRP A 434 -24.17 -82.99 -3.21
CA TRP A 434 -24.08 -84.16 -4.11
C TRP A 434 -24.56 -85.46 -3.46
N TRP A 435 -24.73 -85.45 -2.13
CA TRP A 435 -25.23 -86.55 -1.31
C TRP A 435 -26.71 -86.43 -0.93
N SER A 436 -27.40 -85.37 -1.35
CA SER A 436 -28.83 -85.16 -1.09
C SER A 436 -29.67 -85.85 -2.18
N LEU A 437 -30.17 -87.05 -1.89
CA LEU A 437 -31.10 -87.78 -2.77
C LEU A 437 -32.51 -87.20 -2.69
N ASP A 438 -33.10 -86.87 -3.83
CA ASP A 438 -34.52 -86.52 -3.94
C ASP A 438 -35.37 -87.79 -3.85
N VAL A 439 -36.11 -87.92 -2.74
CA VAL A 439 -36.95 -89.08 -2.44
C VAL A 439 -38.06 -89.27 -3.47
N GLN A 440 -38.47 -88.22 -4.20
CA GLN A 440 -39.49 -88.31 -5.25
C GLN A 440 -38.96 -88.90 -6.57
N ALA A 441 -37.64 -89.04 -6.73
CA ALA A 441 -37.01 -89.64 -7.90
C ALA A 441 -36.81 -91.16 -7.80
N LEU A 442 -37.06 -91.77 -6.63
CA LEU A 442 -36.90 -93.21 -6.41
C LEU A 442 -38.14 -93.98 -6.90
N ARG A 443 -37.99 -94.73 -8.00
CA ARG A 443 -39.02 -95.66 -8.51
C ARG A 443 -38.68 -97.08 -8.06
N PHE A 444 -39.53 -97.66 -7.21
CA PHE A 444 -39.44 -99.07 -6.82
C PHE A 444 -40.27 -99.93 -7.79
N HIS A 445 -39.65 -100.94 -8.40
CA HIS A 445 -40.35 -101.92 -9.23
C HIS A 445 -40.81 -103.11 -8.37
N PRO A 446 -42.08 -103.54 -8.43
CA PRO A 446 -42.54 -104.73 -7.73
C PRO A 446 -42.02 -105.99 -8.43
N LEU A 447 -41.25 -106.82 -7.70
CA LEU A 447 -40.82 -108.13 -8.17
C LEU A 447 -41.95 -109.15 -7.94
N THR A 448 -42.52 -109.70 -9.01
CA THR A 448 -43.40 -110.88 -8.94
C THR A 448 -42.54 -112.13 -8.81
N MET A 449 -42.38 -112.64 -7.59
CA MET A 449 -41.61 -113.86 -7.31
C MET A 449 -42.51 -115.09 -7.20
N SER A 450 -42.11 -116.20 -7.83
CA SER A 450 -42.82 -117.49 -7.84
C SER A 450 -42.92 -118.11 -6.44
N ARG A 451 -44.10 -118.64 -6.08
CA ARG A 451 -44.42 -119.22 -4.76
C ARG A 451 -43.48 -120.34 -4.30
N SER A 452 -42.82 -121.05 -5.21
CA SER A 452 -41.87 -122.12 -4.84
C SER A 452 -40.52 -121.60 -4.32
N SER A 453 -40.18 -120.34 -4.59
CA SER A 453 -38.90 -119.75 -4.18
C SER A 453 -38.97 -119.05 -2.82
N PHE A 454 -40.14 -118.58 -2.40
CA PHE A 454 -40.30 -117.87 -1.13
C PHE A 454 -40.20 -118.80 0.09
N ALA A 455 -40.81 -119.99 0.03
CA ALA A 455 -40.73 -120.96 1.13
C ALA A 455 -39.30 -121.46 1.35
N THR A 456 -38.50 -121.59 0.29
CA THR A 456 -37.11 -122.04 0.37
C THR A 456 -36.20 -120.95 0.95
N VAL A 457 -36.37 -119.69 0.54
CA VAL A 457 -35.61 -118.56 1.10
C VAL A 457 -35.99 -118.28 2.56
N LEU A 458 -37.27 -118.39 2.91
CA LEU A 458 -37.72 -118.20 4.29
C LEU A 458 -37.22 -119.32 5.21
N LYS A 459 -37.20 -120.57 4.74
CA LYS A 459 -36.59 -121.69 5.49
C LYS A 459 -35.09 -121.48 5.69
N GLN A 460 -34.40 -120.95 4.67
CA GLN A 460 -32.97 -120.68 4.74
C GLN A 460 -32.61 -119.53 5.69
N GLU A 461 -33.45 -118.49 5.81
CA GLU A 461 -33.27 -117.42 6.80
C GLU A 461 -33.65 -117.88 8.23
N LEU A 462 -34.68 -118.72 8.40
CA LEU A 462 -35.10 -119.22 9.71
C LEU A 462 -34.10 -120.24 10.31
N ASP A 463 -33.49 -121.10 9.50
CA ASP A 463 -32.44 -122.04 9.95
C ASP A 463 -31.15 -121.30 10.38
N VAL A 464 -30.91 -120.08 9.87
CA VAL A 464 -29.78 -119.22 10.28
C VAL A 464 -30.05 -118.51 11.61
N ILE A 465 -31.32 -118.17 11.88
CA ILE A 465 -31.69 -117.43 13.10
C ILE A 465 -31.76 -118.37 14.32
N ASN A 466 -32.07 -119.66 14.17
CA ASN A 466 -32.24 -120.52 15.35
C ASN A 466 -31.91 -122.02 15.14
N PRO A 467 -30.66 -122.45 15.34
CA PRO A 467 -30.20 -123.81 15.00
C PRO A 467 -30.60 -124.90 16.01
N THR A 468 -31.33 -124.57 17.09
CA THR A 468 -31.56 -125.47 18.24
C THR A 468 -33.01 -125.95 18.42
N CYS A 469 -33.95 -125.51 17.60
CA CYS A 469 -35.33 -126.00 17.63
C CYS A 469 -35.58 -126.89 16.41
N ASP A 470 -35.66 -128.20 16.60
CA ASP A 470 -35.92 -129.15 15.52
C ASP A 470 -37.43 -129.18 15.24
N HIS A 471 -37.84 -128.79 14.02
CA HIS A 471 -39.24 -128.71 13.62
C HIS A 471 -39.53 -129.67 12.47
N GLU A 472 -40.54 -130.53 12.63
CA GLU A 472 -40.81 -131.60 11.67
C GLU A 472 -41.48 -131.08 10.38
N THR A 473 -42.30 -130.03 10.47
CA THR A 473 -42.95 -129.43 9.28
C THR A 473 -43.50 -128.01 9.55
N ILE A 474 -43.24 -127.09 8.60
CA ILE A 474 -43.89 -125.76 8.52
C ILE A 474 -44.89 -125.80 7.37
N ARG A 475 -46.17 -125.51 7.65
CA ARG A 475 -47.20 -125.33 6.61
C ARG A 475 -47.70 -123.89 6.62
N VAL A 476 -47.78 -123.31 5.43
CA VAL A 476 -48.34 -121.97 5.20
C VAL A 476 -49.72 -122.14 4.58
N ALA A 477 -50.76 -121.69 5.27
CA ALA A 477 -52.11 -121.68 4.73
C ALA A 477 -52.28 -120.54 3.70
N PRO A 478 -53.26 -120.62 2.80
CA PRO A 478 -53.46 -119.64 1.74
C PRO A 478 -53.74 -118.21 2.22
N ASP A 479 -54.18 -118.05 3.46
CA ASP A 479 -54.43 -116.78 4.13
C ASP A 479 -53.16 -116.17 4.78
N GLY A 480 -52.01 -116.83 4.64
CA GLY A 480 -50.73 -116.37 5.18
C GLY A 480 -50.46 -116.81 6.61
N THR A 481 -51.32 -117.64 7.23
CA THR A 481 -51.04 -118.18 8.57
C THR A 481 -50.04 -119.34 8.55
N PHE A 482 -49.13 -119.35 9.51
CA PHE A 482 -48.07 -120.36 9.64
C PHE A 482 -48.43 -121.36 10.75
N THR A 483 -48.40 -122.64 10.44
CA THR A 483 -48.57 -123.71 11.44
C THR A 483 -47.27 -124.49 11.61
N TYR A 484 -46.79 -124.57 12.85
CA TYR A 484 -45.61 -125.34 13.25
C TYR A 484 -46.07 -126.62 13.96
N ARG A 485 -45.49 -127.77 13.60
CA ARG A 485 -45.61 -129.00 14.39
C ARG A 485 -44.26 -129.32 15.03
N PHE A 486 -44.26 -129.38 16.35
CA PHE A 486 -43.11 -129.79 17.16
C PHE A 486 -43.18 -131.30 17.43
N THR A 487 -42.01 -131.93 17.52
CA THR A 487 -41.81 -133.35 17.83
C THR A 487 -42.25 -133.71 19.25
N ASN A 488 -42.15 -132.76 20.19
CA ASN A 488 -42.41 -132.97 21.60
C ASN A 488 -43.03 -131.71 22.26
N ALA A 489 -43.98 -131.91 23.20
CA ALA A 489 -44.68 -130.84 23.90
C ALA A 489 -43.81 -130.02 24.89
N ASP A 490 -42.78 -130.61 25.49
CA ASP A 490 -41.81 -129.91 26.36
C ASP A 490 -40.83 -129.07 25.52
N GLU A 491 -40.48 -129.52 24.32
CA GLU A 491 -39.69 -128.75 23.33
C GLU A 491 -40.46 -127.52 22.85
N ALA A 492 -41.76 -127.67 22.56
CA ALA A 492 -42.62 -126.56 22.16
C ALA A 492 -42.69 -125.46 23.24
N ARG A 493 -42.78 -125.83 24.52
CA ARG A 493 -42.82 -124.84 25.62
C ARG A 493 -41.51 -124.07 25.73
N THR A 494 -40.38 -124.73 25.52
CA THR A 494 -39.06 -124.11 25.65
C THR A 494 -38.78 -123.14 24.50
N CYS A 495 -39.11 -123.51 23.25
CA CYS A 495 -38.93 -122.64 22.09
C CYS A 495 -39.90 -121.45 22.08
N ILE A 496 -41.14 -121.59 22.59
CA ILE A 496 -42.10 -120.47 22.67
C ILE A 496 -41.74 -119.50 23.82
N ALA A 497 -41.34 -120.01 24.99
CA ALA A 497 -41.02 -119.18 26.16
C ALA A 497 -39.75 -118.34 25.99
N GLY A 498 -38.81 -118.75 25.13
CA GLY A 498 -37.59 -118.00 24.79
C GLY A 498 -37.82 -116.79 23.87
N GLY A 499 -39.06 -116.49 23.48
CA GLY A 499 -39.37 -115.36 22.58
C GLY A 499 -38.95 -115.61 21.13
N ALA A 500 -38.75 -116.87 20.73
CA ALA A 500 -38.18 -117.23 19.42
C ALA A 500 -39.12 -117.05 18.21
N PHE A 501 -40.32 -116.51 18.41
CA PHE A 501 -41.25 -116.20 17.32
C PHE A 501 -41.91 -114.84 17.56
N VAL A 502 -41.18 -113.77 17.21
CA VAL A 502 -41.78 -112.46 16.95
C VAL A 502 -41.28 -112.01 15.58
N LEU A 503 -42.14 -112.16 14.57
CA LEU A 503 -42.12 -111.35 13.36
C LEU A 503 -43.34 -110.40 13.48
N PRO A 504 -43.23 -109.16 12.98
CA PRO A 504 -44.06 -108.02 13.41
C PRO A 504 -45.57 -108.24 13.36
#